data_AF-A0A849H8Y6-F1
#
_entry.id   AF-A0A849H8Y6-F1
#
_cell.length_a   1.000
_cell.length_b   1.000
_cell.length_c   1.000
_cell.angle_alpha   90.00
_cell.angle_beta   90.00
_cell.angle_gamma   90.00
#
_symmetry.space_group_name_H-M   'P 1'
#
loop_
_entity.id
_entity.type
_entity.pdbx_description
1 polymer ?
#
loop_
_entity_poly.entity_id
_entity_poly.type
_entity_poly.pdbx_seq_one_letter_code
_entity_poly.pdbx_strand_id
1 'polypeptide(L)' 'MEPITMLVLSAIWVGAASGTGFVLAVIAKRIHPGLSLKKLWLFYTVLMAFLVAIVFLIGWF' A
#
# COMPACT_ATOMS: atom_id res chain seq x y z
N MET A 1 -0.94 12.54 20.77
CA MET A 1 -2.00 12.39 19.73
C MET A 1 -3.11 11.55 20.33
N GLU A 2 -4.37 11.90 20.07
CA GLU A 2 -5.50 11.11 20.57
C GLU A 2 -5.53 9.73 19.88
N PRO A 3 -5.91 8.65 20.61
CA PRO A 3 -5.90 7.29 20.08
C PRO A 3 -6.84 7.11 18.88
N ILE A 4 -7.94 7.87 18.84
CA ILE A 4 -8.88 7.91 17.72
C ILE A 4 -8.21 8.42 16.45
N THR A 5 -7.40 9.47 16.56
CA THR A 5 -6.67 10.04 15.42
C THR A 5 -5.71 9.02 14.81
N MET A 6 -4.97 8.28 15.64
CA MET A 6 -4.05 7.23 15.16
C MET A 6 -4.80 6.09 14.46
N LEU A 7 -5.95 5.68 15.01
CA LEU A 7 -6.82 4.68 14.39
C LEU A 7 -7.29 5.12 13.00
N VAL A 8 -7.82 6.34 12.88
CA VAL A 8 -8.29 6.87 11.59
C VAL A 8 -7.14 6.95 10.58
N LEU A 9 -5.97 7.47 10.98
CA LEU A 9 -4.81 7.56 10.10
C LEU A 9 -4.32 6.18 9.66
N SER A 10 -4.29 5.19 10.56
CA SER A 10 -3.91 3.82 10.21
C SER A 10 -4.89 3.16 9.23
N ALA A 11 -6.20 3.39 9.40
CA ALA A 11 -7.22 2.89 8.49
C ALA A 11 -7.11 3.52 7.09
N ILE A 12 -6.90 4.83 7.03
CA ILE A 12 -6.67 5.56 5.77
C ILE A 12 -5.39 5.06 5.09
N TRP A 13 -4.31 4.87 5.86
CA TRP A 13 -3.05 4.38 5.33
C TRP A 13 -3.18 2.98 4.71
N VAL A 14 -3.82 2.05 5.41
CA VAL A 14 -4.09 0.70 4.90
C VAL A 14 -4.99 0.75 3.67
N GLY A 15 -6.06 1.55 3.71
CA GLY A 15 -6.99 1.72 2.58
C GLY A 15 -6.29 2.26 1.33
N ALA A 16 -5.47 3.30 1.48
CA ALA A 16 -4.74 3.91 0.39
C ALA A 16 -3.67 2.97 -0.20
N ALA A 17 -2.90 2.28 0.63
CA ALA A 17 -1.90 1.30 0.18
C ALA A 17 -2.56 0.09 -0.53
N SER A 18 -3.71 -0.35 -0.04
CA SER A 18 -4.48 -1.44 -0.64
C SER A 18 -5.05 -1.05 -2.01
N GLY A 19 -5.69 0.12 -2.10
CA GLY A 19 -6.28 0.63 -3.34
C GLY A 19 -5.24 0.90 -4.43
N THR A 20 -4.15 1.59 -4.08
CA THR A 20 -3.04 1.85 -5.03
C THR A 20 -2.37 0.54 -5.44
N GLY A 21 -2.09 -0.36 -4.50
CA GLY A 21 -1.54 -1.68 -4.80
C GLY A 21 -2.42 -2.50 -5.74
N PHE A 22 -3.75 -2.39 -5.63
CA PHE A 22 -4.68 -3.08 -6.53
C PHE A 22 -4.60 -2.54 -7.96
N VAL A 23 -4.55 -1.21 -8.12
CA VAL A 23 -4.41 -0.56 -9.43
C VAL A 23 -3.11 -1.02 -10.10
N LEU A 24 -1.99 -1.00 -9.38
CA LEU A 24 -0.70 -1.49 -9.87
C LEU A 24 -0.75 -2.98 -10.23
N ALA A 25 -1.43 -3.80 -9.42
CA ALA A 25 -1.59 -5.22 -9.70
C ALA A 25 -2.38 -5.46 -11.00
N VAL A 26 -3.43 -4.69 -11.27
CA VAL A 26 -4.20 -4.78 -12.52
C VAL A 26 -3.34 -4.38 -13.71
N ILE A 27 -2.57 -3.29 -13.62
CA ILE A 27 -1.67 -2.84 -14.68
C ILE A 27 -0.59 -3.89 -14.96
N ALA A 28 0.08 -4.38 -13.93
CA ALA A 28 1.13 -5.37 -14.07
C ALA A 28 0.60 -6.73 -14.55
N LYS A 29 -0.63 -7.11 -14.20
CA LYS A 29 -1.31 -8.30 -14.75
C LYS A 29 -1.61 -8.16 -16.24
N ARG A 30 -1.90 -6.94 -16.73
CA ARG A 30 -2.08 -6.69 -18.17
C ARG A 30 -0.77 -6.82 -18.94
N ILE A 31 0.35 -6.43 -18.34
CA ILE A 31 1.69 -6.55 -18.94
C ILE A 31 2.18 -8.00 -18.89
N HIS A 32 1.90 -8.70 -17.77
CA HIS A 32 2.33 -10.08 -17.54
C HIS A 32 1.14 -10.99 -17.20
N PRO A 33 0.46 -11.56 -18.22
CA PRO A 33 -0.75 -12.34 -18.02
C PRO A 33 -0.52 -13.65 -17.26
N GLY A 34 0.72 -14.15 -17.18
CA GLY A 34 1.06 -15.37 -16.42
C GLY A 34 1.08 -15.21 -14.89
N LEU A 35 1.05 -13.98 -14.37
CA LEU A 35 1.20 -13.73 -12.93
C LEU A 35 -0.13 -13.79 -12.17
N SER A 36 -0.15 -14.26 -10.93
CA SER A 36 -1.36 -14.29 -10.12
C SER A 36 -1.72 -12.89 -9.60
N LEU A 37 -2.94 -12.40 -9.91
CA LEU A 37 -3.41 -11.07 -9.47
C LEU A 37 -3.38 -10.92 -7.95
N LYS A 38 -3.74 -11.98 -7.20
CA LYS A 38 -3.74 -11.96 -5.72
C LYS A 38 -2.34 -11.73 -5.15
N LYS A 39 -1.33 -12.42 -5.71
CA LYS A 39 0.07 -12.29 -5.28
C LYS A 39 0.62 -10.90 -5.64
N LEU A 40 0.28 -10.41 -6.84
CA LEU A 40 0.69 -9.10 -7.31
C LEU A 40 0.09 -7.97 -6.46
N TRP A 41 -1.19 -8.09 -6.12
CA TRP A 41 -1.88 -7.14 -5.25
C TRP A 41 -1.24 -7.09 -3.87
N LEU A 42 -1.04 -8.24 -3.23
CA LEU A 42 -0.41 -8.30 -1.92
C LEU A 42 1.00 -7.70 -1.95
N PHE A 43 1.80 -8.05 -2.98
CA PHE A 43 3.13 -7.48 -3.16
C PHE A 43 3.10 -5.95 -3.26
N TYR A 44 2.28 -5.38 -4.14
CA TYR A 44 2.22 -3.93 -4.32
C TYR A 44 1.61 -3.21 -3.13
N THR A 45 0.65 -3.80 -2.43
CA THR A 45 0.08 -3.22 -1.20
C THR A 45 1.12 -3.16 -0.08
N VAL A 46 1.88 -4.24 0.15
CA VAL A 46 2.96 -4.25 1.14
C VAL A 46 4.06 -3.27 0.75
N LEU A 47 4.44 -3.23 -0.53
CA LEU A 47 5.44 -2.29 -1.03
C LEU A 47 5.03 -0.84 -0.77
N MET A 48 3.77 -0.47 -1.10
CA MET A 48 3.27 0.88 -0.88
C MET A 48 3.17 1.24 0.60
N ALA A 49 2.70 0.32 1.45
CA ALA A 49 2.67 0.54 2.89
C ALA A 49 4.08 0.80 3.43
N PHE A 50 5.05 -0.04 3.07
CA PHE A 50 6.42 0.07 3.54
C PHE A 50 7.11 1.36 3.05
N LEU A 51 6.90 1.75 1.80
CA LEU A 51 7.46 2.98 1.24
C LEU A 51 6.97 4.21 2.00
N VAL A 52 5.67 4.28 2.30
CA VAL A 52 5.09 5.36 3.09
C VAL A 52 5.67 5.38 4.51
N ALA A 53 5.84 4.23 5.16
CA ALA A 53 6.48 4.15 6.47
C ALA A 53 7.91 4.70 6.44
N ILE A 54 8.70 4.36 5.41
CA ILE A 54 10.05 4.89 5.23
C ILE A 54 10.02 6.41 5.05
N VAL A 55 9.12 6.94 4.20
CA VAL A 55 9.00 8.38 3.97
C VAL A 55 8.67 9.12 5.27
N PHE A 56 7.74 8.59 6.07
CA PHE A 56 7.45 9.14 7.39
C PHE A 56 8.65 9.06 8.33
N LEU A 57 9.40 7.95 8.32
CA LEU A 57 10.57 7.79 9.16
C LEU A 57 11.67 8.79 8.78
N ILE A 58 11.95 8.97 7.49
CA ILE A 58 12.94 9.93 6.99
C ILE A 58 12.49 11.36 7.28
N GLY A 59 11.24 11.72 6.97
CA GLY A 59 10.73 13.08 7.16
C GLY A 59 10.50 13.46 8.62
N TRP A 60 10.55 12.48 9.53
CA TRP A 60 10.53 12.72 10.98
C TRP A 60 11.91 13.06 11.55
N PHE A 61 12.99 12.67 10.87
CA PHE A 61 14.36 13.09 11.18
C PHE A 61 14.68 14.45 10.54
#